data_AF-A0A438KRM2-F1
#
_entry.id   AF-A0A438KRM2-F1
#
_cell.length_a   1.000
_cell.length_b   1.000
_cell.length_c   1.000
_cell.angle_alpha   90.00
_cell.angle_beta   90.00
_cell.angle_gamma   90.00
#
_symmetry.space_group_name_H-M   'P 1'
#
loop_
_entity.id
_entity.type
_entity.pdbx_description
1 polymer ?
#
loop_
_entity_poly.entity_id
_entity_poly.type
_entity_poly.pdbx_seq_one_letter_code
_entity_poly.pdbx_strand_id
1 'polypeptide(L)'
;MMIFSLRFGSRLLVIISSPCTVEECFTKNDIIFANRPIFLFGKYIGYSNTIVTSAPYGEHWRNLRRLSALEIFSPNRLNMFIGTRRDEIKILLHRLSQN
;
A
#
# COMPACT_ATOMS: atom_id res chain seq x y z
N MET A 1 -7.55 24.32 -4.93
CA MET A 1 -6.56 23.27 -5.29
C MET A 1 -5.25 23.61 -4.61
N MET A 2 -4.85 22.86 -3.58
CA MET A 2 -3.55 23.05 -2.94
C MET A 2 -2.61 21.95 -3.44
N ILE A 3 -1.68 22.35 -4.31
CA ILE A 3 -0.59 21.54 -4.84
C ILE A 3 0.69 22.33 -4.57
N PHE A 4 1.69 21.69 -3.96
CA PHE A 4 2.98 22.32 -3.71
C PHE A 4 4.12 21.37 -4.02
N SER A 5 5.29 21.93 -4.29
CA SER A 5 6.47 21.15 -4.65
C SER A 5 7.55 21.34 -3.60
N LEU A 6 8.20 20.24 -3.22
CA LEU A 6 9.27 20.20 -2.24
C LEU A 6 10.45 19.41 -2.82
N ARG A 7 11.67 19.92 -2.67
CA ARG A 7 12.88 19.14 -2.97
C ARG A 7 13.29 18.34 -1.74
N PHE A 8 13.24 17.02 -1.87
CA PHE A 8 13.71 16.08 -0.86
C PHE A 8 15.06 15.50 -1.30
N GLY A 9 16.14 16.11 -0.81
CA GLY A 9 17.49 15.86 -1.33
C GLY A 9 17.57 16.21 -2.82
N SER A 10 17.95 15.23 -3.64
CA SER A 10 18.03 15.39 -5.10
C SER A 10 16.72 15.14 -5.84
N ARG A 11 15.64 14.72 -5.16
CA ARG A 11 14.35 14.38 -5.77
C ARG A 11 13.32 15.48 -5.57
N LEU A 12 12.56 15.81 -6.61
CA LEU A 12 11.39 16.68 -6.50
C LEU A 12 10.17 15.85 -6.10
N LEU A 13 9.45 16.28 -5.06
CA LEU A 13 8.18 15.73 -4.64
C LEU A 13 7.08 16.74 -4.92
N VAL A 14 5.94 16.26 -5.40
CA VAL A 14 4.71 17.03 -5.55
C VAL A 14 3.72 16.53 -4.53
N ILE A 15 3.24 17.44 -3.69
CA ILE A 15 2.31 17.14 -2.60
C ILE A 15 0.94 17.68 -2.98
N ILE A 16 -0.08 16.82 -2.83
CA ILE A 16 -1.47 17.12 -3.10
C ILE A 16 -2.19 17.10 -1.76
N SER A 17 -2.77 18.22 -1.34
CA SER A 17 -3.42 18.38 -0.02
C SER A 17 -4.90 18.77 -0.11
N SER A 18 -5.54 18.47 -1.25
CA SER A 18 -6.94 18.80 -1.53
C SER A 18 -7.71 17.55 -1.97
N PRO A 19 -8.84 17.18 -1.32
CA PRO A 19 -9.60 15.98 -1.66
C PRO A 19 -10.00 15.90 -3.13
N CYS A 20 -10.50 17.00 -3.72
CA CYS A 20 -10.91 17.03 -5.13
C CYS A 20 -9.75 16.69 -6.09
N THR A 21 -8.53 17.12 -5.77
CA THR A 21 -7.34 16.84 -6.59
C THR A 21 -6.83 15.42 -6.37
N VAL A 22 -6.92 14.91 -5.14
CA VAL A 22 -6.63 13.49 -4.85
C VAL A 22 -7.58 12.59 -5.63
N GLU A 23 -8.87 12.91 -5.64
CA GLU A 23 -9.88 12.19 -6.41
C GLU A 23 -9.54 12.20 -7.90
N GLU A 24 -9.25 13.36 -8.48
CA GLU A 24 -8.84 13.46 -9.90
C GLU A 24 -7.60 12.61 -10.23
N CYS A 25 -6.60 12.58 -9.35
CA CYS A 25 -5.39 11.78 -9.55
C CYS A 25 -5.64 10.28 -9.43
N PHE A 26 -6.45 9.83 -8.46
CA PHE A 26 -6.60 8.40 -8.14
C PHE A 26 -7.89 7.77 -8.66
N THR A 27 -8.74 8.51 -9.37
CA THR A 27 -9.90 7.97 -10.10
C THR A 27 -9.75 8.14 -11.61
N LYS A 28 -9.66 9.38 -12.09
CA LYS A 28 -9.59 9.70 -13.53
C LYS A 28 -8.23 9.40 -14.13
N ASN A 29 -7.15 9.61 -13.37
CA ASN A 29 -5.77 9.46 -13.83
C ASN A 29 -5.02 8.36 -13.07
N ASP A 30 -5.75 7.39 -12.53
CA ASP A 30 -5.26 6.38 -11.59
C ASP A 30 -4.04 5.61 -12.13
N ILE A 31 -4.07 5.21 -13.41
CA ILE A 31 -2.98 4.49 -14.07
C ILE A 31 -1.73 5.37 -14.22
N ILE A 32 -1.89 6.66 -14.53
CA ILE A 32 -0.77 7.60 -14.71
C ILE A 32 0.00 7.75 -13.40
N PHE A 33 -0.72 7.83 -12.28
CA PHE A 33 -0.15 7.94 -10.93
C PHE A 33 0.07 6.58 -10.24
N ALA A 34 -0.18 5.45 -10.91
CA ALA A 34 -0.06 4.13 -10.31
C ALA A 34 1.40 3.68 -10.15
N ASN A 35 2.35 4.29 -10.85
CA ASN A 35 3.74 3.85 -10.80
C ASN A 35 4.41 4.17 -9.45
N ARG A 36 5.38 3.35 -9.04
CA ARG A 36 6.08 3.50 -7.75
C ARG A 36 7.49 4.05 -7.97
N PRO A 37 7.90 5.11 -7.24
CA PRO A 37 9.26 5.59 -7.31
C PRO A 37 10.26 4.52 -6.86
N ILE A 38 11.35 4.36 -7.60
CA ILE A 38 12.38 3.38 -7.26
C ILE A 38 13.21 3.93 -6.09
N PHE A 39 13.15 3.23 -4.95
CA PHE A 39 13.96 3.50 -3.77
C PHE A 39 14.93 2.34 -3.50
N LEU A 40 15.98 2.60 -2.70
CA LEU A 40 16.90 1.54 -2.26
C LEU A 40 16.16 0.42 -1.51
N PHE A 41 15.09 0.76 -0.78
CA PHE A 41 14.17 -0.20 -0.17
C PHE A 41 13.70 -1.25 -1.19
N GLY A 42 13.18 -0.82 -2.34
CA GLY A 42 12.68 -1.74 -3.34
C GLY A 42 13.76 -2.64 -3.93
N LYS A 43 14.99 -2.12 -4.05
CA LYS A 43 16.15 -2.91 -4.51
C LYS A 43 16.52 -4.01 -3.52
N TYR A 44 16.73 -3.65 -2.25
CA TYR A 44 17.32 -4.56 -1.26
C TYR A 44 16.29 -5.37 -0.46
N ILE A 45 15.15 -4.76 -0.13
CA ILE A 45 14.09 -5.39 0.68
C ILE A 45 12.95 -5.88 -0.24
N GLY A 46 12.62 -5.10 -1.26
CA GLY A 46 11.55 -5.42 -2.21
C GLY A 46 11.93 -6.42 -3.31
N TYR A 47 13.01 -7.19 -3.14
CA TYR A 47 13.53 -8.14 -4.12
C TYR A 47 13.62 -7.53 -5.52
N SER A 48 14.40 -6.46 -5.69
CA SER A 48 14.50 -5.73 -6.95
C SER A 48 13.17 -5.15 -7.47
N ASN A 49 12.32 -4.65 -6.57
CA ASN A 49 10.99 -4.10 -6.85
C ASN A 49 10.03 -5.13 -7.47
N THR A 50 10.04 -6.36 -6.98
CA THR A 50 9.12 -7.41 -7.48
C THR A 50 7.94 -7.67 -6.56
N ILE A 51 7.94 -7.12 -5.33
CA ILE A 51 6.83 -7.27 -4.39
C ILE A 51 5.68 -6.27 -4.66
N VAL A 52 4.48 -6.58 -4.18
CA VAL A 52 3.23 -5.82 -4.43
C VAL A 52 3.30 -4.33 -4.05
N THR A 53 4.11 -3.98 -3.04
CA THR A 53 4.22 -2.60 -2.53
C THR A 53 5.15 -1.71 -3.36
N SER A 54 6.16 -2.29 -4.00
CA SER A 54 7.21 -1.56 -4.72
C SER A 54 7.25 -1.81 -6.23
N ALA A 55 6.58 -2.85 -6.73
CA ALA A 55 6.62 -3.17 -8.16
C ALA A 55 6.00 -2.04 -9.00
N PRO A 56 6.65 -1.69 -10.14
CA PRO A 56 6.11 -0.69 -11.05
C PRO A 56 4.79 -1.18 -11.64
N TYR A 57 3.92 -0.23 -11.99
CA TYR A 57 2.65 -0.58 -12.61
C TYR A 57 2.88 -1.29 -13.95
N GLY A 58 2.26 -2.45 -14.12
CA GLY A 58 2.47 -3.31 -15.27
C GLY A 58 1.72 -4.63 -15.09
N GLU A 59 1.94 -5.58 -16.01
CA GLU A 59 1.33 -6.90 -15.94
C GLU A 59 1.69 -7.64 -14.64
N HIS A 60 2.97 -7.64 -14.26
CA HIS A 60 3.46 -8.27 -13.03
C HIS A 60 2.72 -7.77 -11.78
N TRP A 61 2.65 -6.44 -11.61
CA TRP A 61 1.94 -5.85 -10.48
C TRP A 61 0.44 -6.14 -10.50
N ARG A 62 -0.20 -6.11 -11.69
CA ARG A 62 -1.63 -6.46 -11.82
C ARG A 62 -1.90 -7.92 -11.42
N ASN A 63 -1.02 -8.84 -11.81
CA ASN A 63 -1.10 -10.25 -11.41
C ASN A 63 -0.94 -10.43 -9.90
N LEU A 64 0.06 -9.78 -9.29
CA LEU A 64 0.24 -9.79 -7.84
C LEU A 64 -0.96 -9.22 -7.08
N ARG A 65 -1.52 -8.11 -7.56
CA ARG A 65 -2.71 -7.50 -6.97
C ARG A 65 -3.92 -8.43 -7.04
N ARG A 66 -4.12 -9.08 -8.20
CA ARG A 66 -5.20 -10.06 -8.40
C ARG A 66 -5.04 -11.26 -7.45
N LEU A 67 -3.85 -11.85 -7.38
CA LEU A 67 -3.57 -12.98 -6.49
C LEU A 67 -3.78 -12.61 -5.03
N SER A 68 -3.27 -11.44 -4.61
CA SER A 68 -3.47 -10.96 -3.24
C SER A 68 -4.96 -10.79 -2.90
N ALA A 69 -5.74 -10.23 -3.82
CA ALA A 69 -7.18 -10.06 -3.61
C ALA A 69 -7.94 -11.39 -3.47
N LEU A 70 -7.56 -12.41 -4.25
CA LEU A 70 -8.23 -13.71 -4.25
C LEU A 70 -7.78 -14.62 -3.11
N GLU A 71 -6.48 -14.66 -2.82
CA GLU A 71 -5.89 -15.66 -1.94
C GLU A 71 -5.64 -15.16 -0.52
N ILE A 72 -5.45 -13.85 -0.33
CA ILE A 72 -5.13 -13.26 0.98
C ILE A 72 -6.32 -12.48 1.50
N PHE A 73 -6.89 -11.61 0.67
CA PHE A 73 -7.93 -10.66 1.08
C PHE A 73 -9.35 -11.09 0.69
N SER A 74 -9.55 -12.32 0.24
CA SER A 74 -10.90 -12.79 -0.08
C SER A 74 -11.76 -12.91 1.18
N PRO A 75 -13.09 -12.69 1.07
CA PRO A 75 -13.99 -12.81 2.23
C PRO A 75 -13.87 -14.15 2.94
N ASN A 76 -13.72 -15.24 2.19
CA ASN A 76 -13.55 -16.58 2.74
C ASN A 76 -12.28 -16.69 3.58
N ARG A 77 -11.13 -16.23 3.06
CA ARG A 77 -9.85 -16.21 3.79
C ARG A 77 -9.93 -15.34 5.03
N LEU A 78 -10.50 -14.15 4.92
CA LEU A 78 -10.69 -13.26 6.07
C LEU A 78 -11.57 -13.88 7.16
N ASN A 79 -12.61 -14.62 6.78
CA ASN A 79 -13.47 -15.33 7.72
C ASN A 79 -12.76 -16.50 8.39
N MET A 80 -11.95 -17.27 7.65
CA MET A 80 -11.13 -18.35 8.23
C MET A 80 -10.19 -17.82 9.34
N PHE A 81 -9.59 -16.65 9.15
CA PHE A 81 -8.68 -16.04 10.12
C PHE A 81 -9.37 -15.18 11.19
N ILE A 82 -10.71 -15.19 11.28
CA ILE A 82 -11.41 -14.35 12.27
C ILE A 82 -11.13 -14.80 13.71
N GLY A 83 -11.02 -16.11 13.95
CA GLY A 83 -10.72 -16.67 15.27
C GLY A 83 -9.36 -16.24 15.77
N THR A 84 -8.31 -16.49 14.97
CA THR A 84 -6.93 -16.07 15.27
C THR A 84 -6.84 -14.57 15.58
N ARG A 85 -7.46 -13.71 14.76
CA ARG A 85 -7.45 -12.26 15.00
C ARG A 85 -8.12 -11.89 16.33
N ARG A 86 -9.23 -12.54 16.69
CA ARG A 86 -9.90 -12.30 17.98
C ARG A 86 -9.01 -12.72 19.15
N ASP A 87 -8.29 -13.83 19.02
CA ASP A 87 -7.43 -14.31 20.11
C ASP A 87 -6.19 -13.44 20.28
N GLU A 88 -5.55 -12.99 19.20
CA GLU A 88 -4.46 -12.00 19.26
C GLU A 88 -4.90 -10.69 19.93
N ILE A 89 -6.12 -10.22 19.63
CA ILE A 89 -6.69 -9.04 20.29
C ILE A 89 -6.88 -9.27 21.79
N LYS A 90 -7.40 -10.43 22.21
CA LYS A 90 -7.54 -10.76 23.64
C LYS A 90 -6.19 -10.79 24.34
N ILE A 91 -5.17 -11.38 23.71
CA ILE A 91 -3.80 -11.42 24.26
C ILE A 91 -3.27 -10.00 24.43
N LEU A 92 -3.42 -9.15 23.41
CA LEU A 92 -3.01 -7.75 23.47
C LEU A 92 -3.70 -7.01 24.63
N LEU A 93 -5.03 -7.14 24.75
CA LEU A 93 -5.81 -6.50 25.81
C LEU A 93 -5.40 -6.99 27.20
N HIS A 94 -5.15 -8.29 27.35
CA HIS A 94 -4.66 -8.83 28.63
C HIS A 94 -3.29 -8.28 28.99
N ARG A 95 -2.35 -8.19 28.04
CA ARG A 95 -1.03 -7.58 28.29
C ARG A 95 -1.13 -6.11 28.68
N LEU A 96 -2.04 -5.37 28.05
CA LEU A 96 -2.26 -3.96 28.35
C LEU A 96 -2.90 -3.74 29.73
N SER A 97 -3.66 -4.70 30.25
CA SER A 97 -4.30 -4.56 31.58
C SER A 97 -3.42 -5.01 32.76
N GLN A 98 -2.27 -5.62 32.49
CA GLN A 98 -1.29 -6.00 33.51
C GLN A 98 -0.17 -4.96 33.67
N ASN A 99 -0.17 -3.90 32.87
CA ASN A 99 0.69 -2.72 33.00
C ASN A 99 -0.08 -1.57 33.64
#